data_AF-A0A133Z0E2-F1
#
_entry.id   AF-A0A133Z0E2-F1
#
_cell.length_a   1.000
_cell.length_b   1.000
_cell.length_c   1.000
_cell.angle_alpha   90.00
_cell.angle_beta   90.00
_cell.angle_gamma   90.00
#
_symmetry.space_group_name_H-M   'P 1'
#
loop_
_entity.id
_entity.type
_entity.pdbx_description
1 polymer ?
#
loop_
_entity_poly.entity_id
_entity_poly.type
_entity_poly.pdbx_seq_one_letter_code
_entity_poly.pdbx_strand_id
1 'polypeptide(L)'
;MLKRKQLLLALLCAVIAGVCAFMFFHNVQQSAQAAHQQLLSKYGGEHVAICMARRNLEPGEIVHARDVEVKHTLASLVPEGCFTTPDEIVDRTLTACVVKGEAFVKRRFAPDDTALRVPVGCVAVSVPLRSSAVALDLVKPGVHVNVYATGEQSSVLLAQRVLVLASASVNQKSDSAGALASWIVVAVPHSKVQEFVSASKKTQMTVVLPSSDEDTNAPEHASTREPENARENASEDTRVNENAPSRANAPASVSTRSPVPATGFAPAPAHSDLLYQQ
;
A
#
# COMPACT_ATOMS: atom_id res chain seq x y z
N MET A 1 -57.88 13.30 -83.61
CA MET A 1 -57.34 14.03 -82.42
C MET A 1 -57.09 13.15 -81.18
N LEU A 2 -57.81 12.04 -80.96
CA LEU A 2 -57.72 11.26 -79.70
C LEU A 2 -56.31 10.69 -79.39
N LYS A 3 -55.57 10.19 -80.40
CA LYS A 3 -54.22 9.61 -80.21
C LYS A 3 -53.24 10.54 -79.48
N ARG A 4 -53.31 11.87 -79.71
CA ARG A 4 -52.47 12.86 -79.00
C ARG A 4 -52.86 13.01 -77.53
N LYS A 5 -54.16 12.93 -77.20
CA LYS A 5 -54.65 13.00 -75.81
C LYS A 5 -54.25 11.76 -75.00
N GLN A 6 -54.26 10.58 -75.62
CA GLN A 6 -53.79 9.32 -74.99
C GLN A 6 -52.27 9.35 -74.73
N LEU A 7 -51.47 9.87 -75.67
CA LEU A 7 -50.03 10.07 -75.49
C LEU A 7 -49.71 11.03 -74.32
N LEU A 8 -50.46 12.14 -74.21
CA LEU A 8 -50.32 13.07 -73.08
C LEU A 8 -50.69 12.44 -71.74
N LEU A 9 -51.75 11.62 -71.68
CA LEU A 9 -52.15 10.92 -70.45
C LEU A 9 -51.12 9.86 -70.01
N ALA A 10 -50.56 9.11 -70.95
CA ALA A 10 -49.50 8.15 -70.67
C ALA A 10 -48.22 8.84 -70.15
N LEU A 11 -47.84 9.98 -70.75
CA LEU A 11 -46.69 10.78 -70.32
C LEU A 11 -46.92 11.38 -68.93
N LEU A 12 -48.12 11.88 -68.62
CA LEU A 12 -48.48 12.34 -67.28
C LEU A 12 -48.33 11.23 -66.24
N CYS A 13 -48.85 10.03 -66.53
CA CYS A 13 -48.78 8.87 -65.65
C CYS A 13 -47.32 8.43 -65.39
N ALA A 14 -46.49 8.39 -66.44
CA ALA A 14 -45.07 8.05 -66.31
C ALA A 14 -44.29 9.07 -65.47
N VAL A 15 -44.56 10.36 -65.62
CA VAL A 15 -43.95 11.42 -64.78
C VAL A 15 -44.36 11.26 -63.32
N ILE A 16 -45.64 11.03 -63.03
CA ILE A 16 -46.13 10.81 -61.65
C ILE A 16 -45.47 9.57 -61.03
N ALA A 17 -45.42 8.45 -61.76
CA ALA A 17 -44.76 7.23 -61.30
C ALA A 17 -43.26 7.43 -61.03
N GLY A 18 -42.58 8.18 -61.90
CA GLY A 18 -41.16 8.54 -61.72
C GLY A 18 -40.92 9.40 -60.47
N VAL A 19 -41.77 10.40 -60.21
CA VAL A 19 -41.69 11.24 -59.00
C VAL A 19 -41.94 10.42 -57.74
N CYS A 20 -42.95 9.54 -57.73
CA CYS A 20 -43.22 8.64 -56.61
C CYS A 20 -42.04 7.69 -56.31
N ALA A 21 -41.47 7.08 -57.35
CA ALA A 21 -40.31 6.20 -57.21
C ALA A 21 -39.06 6.96 -56.71
N PHE A 22 -38.85 8.19 -57.20
CA PHE A 22 -37.75 9.06 -56.78
C PHE A 22 -37.87 9.48 -55.31
N MET A 23 -39.07 9.90 -54.86
CA MET A 23 -39.31 10.23 -53.45
C MET A 23 -39.13 9.00 -52.54
N PHE A 24 -39.59 7.82 -52.96
CA PHE A 24 -39.39 6.59 -52.22
C PHE A 24 -37.90 6.24 -52.08
N PHE A 25 -37.14 6.33 -53.18
CA PHE A 25 -35.69 6.09 -53.17
C PHE A 25 -34.93 7.06 -52.27
N HIS A 26 -35.28 8.36 -52.31
CA HIS A 26 -34.72 9.37 -51.41
C HIS A 26 -35.05 9.10 -49.93
N ASN A 27 -36.30 8.74 -49.62
CA ASN A 27 -36.73 8.45 -48.24
C ASN A 27 -36.06 7.18 -47.67
N VAL A 28 -35.91 6.14 -48.50
CA VAL A 28 -35.18 4.91 -48.14
C VAL A 28 -33.68 5.19 -47.91
N GLN A 29 -33.04 6.01 -48.74
CA GLN A 29 -31.64 6.41 -48.51
C GLN A 29 -31.47 7.25 -47.25
N GLN A 30 -32.38 8.20 -46.98
CA GLN A 30 -32.38 8.98 -45.74
C GLN A 30 -32.54 8.10 -44.50
N SER A 31 -33.42 7.10 -44.56
CA SER A 31 -33.61 6.12 -43.48
C SER A 31 -32.35 5.28 -43.22
N ALA A 32 -31.65 4.85 -44.28
CA ALA A 32 -30.40 4.11 -44.15
C ALA A 32 -29.25 4.97 -43.58
N GLN A 33 -29.14 6.23 -44.00
CA GLN A 33 -28.15 7.17 -43.45
C GLN A 33 -28.46 7.55 -42.00
N ALA A 34 -29.74 7.77 -41.64
CA ALA A 34 -30.14 8.05 -40.27
C ALA A 34 -29.84 6.87 -39.33
N ALA A 35 -30.07 5.63 -39.76
CA ALA A 35 -29.68 4.44 -38.99
C ALA A 35 -28.16 4.36 -38.78
N HIS A 36 -27.37 4.63 -39.83
CA HIS A 36 -25.90 4.65 -39.74
C HIS A 36 -25.41 5.80 -38.83
N GLN A 37 -26.01 6.99 -38.90
CA GLN A 37 -25.71 8.13 -38.03
C GLN A 37 -26.13 7.89 -36.58
N GLN A 38 -27.23 7.17 -36.32
CA GLN A 38 -27.63 6.76 -34.96
C GLN A 38 -26.73 5.68 -34.38
N LEU A 39 -26.12 4.83 -35.22
CA LEU A 39 -25.05 3.93 -34.79
C LEU A 39 -23.77 4.73 -34.51
N LEU A 40 -23.38 5.66 -35.37
CA LEU A 40 -22.22 6.54 -35.14
C LEU A 40 -22.40 7.48 -33.94
N SER A 41 -23.60 7.90 -33.55
CA SER A 41 -23.79 8.70 -32.34
C SER A 41 -23.83 7.86 -31.05
N LYS A 42 -24.12 6.55 -31.16
CA LYS A 42 -24.08 5.60 -30.03
C LYS A 42 -22.72 4.91 -29.86
N TYR A 43 -21.97 4.73 -30.94
CA TYR A 43 -20.70 3.99 -31.01
C TYR A 43 -19.51 4.84 -31.51
N GLY A 44 -19.73 6.09 -31.90
CA GLY A 44 -18.69 7.07 -32.24
C GLY A 44 -18.54 8.12 -31.14
N GLY A 45 -18.40 7.64 -29.90
CA GLY A 45 -17.87 8.46 -28.82
C GLY A 45 -16.39 8.77 -29.03
N GLU A 46 -15.81 9.54 -28.12
CA GLU A 46 -14.38 9.84 -28.12
C GLU A 46 -13.55 8.54 -28.07
N HIS A 47 -12.69 8.35 -29.07
CA HIS A 47 -11.78 7.21 -29.13
C HIS A 47 -10.48 7.54 -28.42
N VAL A 48 -10.17 6.81 -27.36
CA VAL A 48 -8.93 6.94 -26.57
C VAL A 48 -7.97 5.84 -27.00
N ALA A 49 -6.71 6.22 -27.21
CA ALA A 49 -5.62 5.27 -27.40
C ALA A 49 -5.29 4.58 -26.07
N ILE A 50 -5.35 3.25 -26.03
CA ILE A 50 -4.97 2.45 -24.87
C ILE A 50 -3.89 1.44 -25.22
N CYS A 51 -3.00 1.17 -24.28
CA CYS A 51 -1.94 0.19 -24.44
C CYS A 51 -2.41 -1.21 -24.02
N MET A 52 -2.26 -2.18 -24.92
CA MET A 52 -2.61 -3.59 -24.74
C MET A 52 -1.39 -4.50 -24.87
N ALA A 53 -1.45 -5.69 -24.28
CA ALA A 53 -0.39 -6.69 -24.37
C ALA A 53 -0.43 -7.48 -25.70
N ARG A 54 0.70 -7.51 -26.44
CA ARG A 54 0.86 -8.27 -27.69
C ARG A 54 0.95 -9.79 -27.49
N ARG A 55 1.45 -10.20 -26.33
CA ARG A 55 1.62 -11.59 -25.88
C ARG A 55 1.22 -11.73 -24.42
N ASN A 56 1.21 -12.95 -23.91
CA ASN A 56 1.10 -13.19 -22.48
C ASN A 56 2.41 -12.77 -21.80
N LEU A 57 2.28 -12.15 -20.63
CA LEU A 57 3.37 -11.68 -19.76
C LEU A 57 3.12 -12.21 -18.35
N GLU A 58 4.18 -12.69 -17.70
CA GLU A 58 4.08 -13.31 -16.37
C GLU A 58 4.44 -12.34 -15.23
N PRO A 59 4.03 -12.60 -13.97
CA PRO A 59 4.47 -11.82 -12.83
C PRO A 59 5.99 -11.81 -12.70
N GLY A 60 6.59 -10.65 -12.44
CA GLY A 60 8.03 -10.44 -12.36
C GLY A 60 8.70 -10.15 -13.71
N GLU A 61 7.99 -10.23 -14.83
CA GLU A 61 8.53 -9.86 -16.15
C GLU A 61 8.57 -8.33 -16.33
N ILE A 62 9.62 -7.84 -17.00
CA ILE A 62 9.77 -6.43 -17.38
C ILE A 62 9.09 -6.22 -18.74
N VAL A 63 8.23 -5.21 -18.85
CA VAL A 63 7.53 -4.91 -20.11
C VAL A 63 8.44 -4.16 -21.06
N HIS A 64 8.64 -4.70 -22.26
CA HIS A 64 9.42 -4.04 -23.32
C HIS A 64 8.50 -3.46 -24.40
N ALA A 65 8.99 -2.50 -25.20
CA ALA A 65 8.22 -1.89 -26.28
C ALA A 65 7.65 -2.90 -27.32
N ARG A 66 8.33 -4.04 -27.51
CA ARG A 66 7.86 -5.15 -28.38
C ARG A 66 6.63 -5.89 -27.84
N ASP A 67 6.29 -5.71 -26.58
CA ASP A 67 5.21 -6.40 -25.86
C ASP A 67 3.95 -5.52 -25.75
N VAL A 68 4.04 -4.25 -26.14
CA VAL A 68 2.95 -3.25 -26.09
C VAL A 68 2.38 -2.97 -27.48
N GLU A 69 1.06 -2.91 -27.59
CA GLU A 69 0.31 -2.50 -28.77
C GLU A 69 -0.66 -1.38 -28.41
N VAL A 70 -0.58 -0.24 -29.10
CA VAL A 70 -1.52 0.87 -28.90
C VAL A 70 -2.74 0.63 -29.79
N LYS A 71 -3.91 0.49 -29.17
CA LYS A 71 -5.20 0.30 -29.85
C LYS A 71 -6.20 1.35 -29.40
N HIS A 72 -6.91 1.92 -30.36
CA HIS A 72 -7.97 2.88 -30.08
C HIS A 72 -9.25 2.14 -29.66
N THR A 73 -9.85 2.56 -28.55
CA THR A 73 -11.14 2.07 -28.05
C THR A 73 -12.02 3.25 -27.65
N LEU A 74 -13.32 3.03 -27.46
CA LEU A 74 -14.20 4.08 -26.95
C LEU A 74 -13.87 4.41 -25.49
N ALA A 75 -13.90 5.69 -25.13
CA ALA A 75 -13.70 6.14 -23.74
C ALA A 75 -14.57 5.40 -22.72
N SER A 76 -15.80 5.05 -23.10
CA SER A 76 -16.75 4.26 -22.27
C SER A 76 -16.38 2.78 -22.07
N LEU A 77 -15.39 2.28 -22.81
CA LEU A 77 -14.87 0.91 -22.74
C LEU A 77 -13.42 0.85 -22.22
N VAL A 78 -12.85 1.98 -21.77
CA VAL A 78 -11.50 2.03 -21.18
C VAL A 78 -11.57 1.54 -19.72
N PRO A 79 -10.79 0.52 -19.32
CA PRO A 79 -10.65 0.15 -17.92
C PRO A 79 -10.03 1.27 -17.09
N GLU A 80 -10.52 1.48 -15.86
CA GLU A 80 -9.98 2.49 -14.95
C GLU A 80 -8.46 2.31 -14.72
N GLY A 81 -7.71 3.41 -14.78
CA GLY A 81 -6.27 3.39 -14.58
C GLY A 81 -5.47 2.70 -15.71
N CYS A 82 -6.05 2.56 -16.90
CA CYS A 82 -5.33 2.11 -18.09
C CYS A 82 -4.26 3.13 -18.54
N PHE A 83 -3.17 2.65 -19.12
CA PHE A 83 -2.13 3.49 -19.73
C PHE A 83 -2.48 3.88 -21.18
N THR A 84 -2.38 5.16 -21.48
CA THR A 84 -2.56 5.73 -22.84
C THR A 84 -1.26 5.77 -23.64
N THR A 85 -0.12 5.86 -22.94
CA THR A 85 1.20 6.12 -23.52
C THR A 85 2.10 4.89 -23.33
N PRO A 86 2.77 4.36 -24.36
CA PRO A 86 3.63 3.18 -24.22
C PRO A 86 4.87 3.47 -23.35
N ASP A 87 5.43 4.68 -23.42
CA ASP A 87 6.62 5.09 -22.65
C ASP A 87 6.38 5.09 -21.13
N GLU A 88 5.12 5.21 -20.69
CA GLU A 88 4.77 5.05 -19.26
C GLU A 88 4.86 3.60 -18.79
N ILE A 89 4.98 2.61 -19.69
CA ILE A 89 4.86 1.17 -19.40
C ILE A 89 6.20 0.45 -19.56
N VAL A 90 6.99 0.87 -20.54
CA VAL A 90 8.28 0.27 -20.86
C VAL A 90 9.22 0.33 -19.64
N ASP A 91 9.97 -0.75 -19.45
CA ASP A 91 10.91 -0.98 -18.35
C ASP A 91 10.29 -1.05 -16.94
N ARG A 92 8.95 -1.09 -16.82
CA ARG A 92 8.26 -1.45 -15.57
C ARG A 92 8.10 -2.96 -15.41
N THR A 93 8.19 -3.43 -14.17
CA THR A 93 7.96 -4.83 -13.78
C THR A 93 6.47 -5.08 -13.46
N LEU A 94 5.92 -6.18 -13.96
CA LEU A 94 4.57 -6.65 -13.63
C LEU A 94 4.52 -7.35 -12.26
N THR A 95 3.46 -7.10 -11.49
CA THR A 95 3.15 -7.81 -10.24
C THR A 95 2.09 -8.90 -10.42
N ALA A 96 1.40 -8.90 -11.56
CA ALA A 96 0.39 -9.89 -11.94
C ALA A 96 0.52 -10.24 -13.42
N CYS A 97 0.07 -11.43 -13.82
CA CYS A 97 0.05 -11.81 -15.23
C CYS A 97 -0.83 -10.87 -16.06
N VAL A 98 -0.49 -10.70 -17.34
CA VAL A 98 -1.28 -9.96 -18.34
C VAL A 98 -1.42 -10.85 -19.56
N VAL A 99 -2.66 -11.10 -19.98
CA VAL A 99 -2.94 -11.97 -21.13
C VAL A 99 -2.92 -11.16 -22.43
N LYS A 100 -2.54 -11.78 -23.54
CA LYS A 100 -2.60 -11.16 -24.87
C LYS A 100 -3.97 -10.51 -25.12
N GLY A 101 -3.95 -9.24 -25.53
CA GLY A 101 -5.13 -8.43 -25.81
C GLY A 101 -5.75 -7.76 -24.58
N GLU A 102 -5.25 -8.01 -23.37
CA GLU A 102 -5.62 -7.26 -22.18
C GLU A 102 -4.96 -5.88 -22.17
N ALA A 103 -5.67 -4.88 -21.66
CA ALA A 103 -5.16 -3.53 -21.48
C ALA A 103 -4.22 -3.45 -20.25
N PHE A 104 -3.11 -2.72 -20.37
CA PHE A 104 -2.22 -2.46 -19.25
C PHE A 104 -2.87 -1.48 -18.28
N VAL A 105 -2.97 -1.88 -17.00
CA VAL A 105 -3.59 -1.10 -15.91
C VAL A 105 -2.56 -0.87 -14.81
N LYS A 106 -2.47 0.37 -14.31
CA LYS A 106 -1.49 0.81 -13.29
C LYS A 106 -1.36 -0.13 -12.08
N ARG A 107 -2.47 -0.72 -11.63
CA ARG A 107 -2.51 -1.68 -10.51
C ARG A 107 -1.76 -3.01 -10.75
N ARG A 108 -1.51 -3.41 -12.01
CA ARG A 108 -0.78 -4.65 -12.37
C ARG A 108 0.75 -4.48 -12.39
N PHE A 109 1.25 -3.28 -12.13
CA PHE A 109 2.68 -2.98 -12.09
C PHE A 109 3.18 -2.89 -10.66
N ALA A 110 4.48 -3.11 -10.49
CA ALA A 110 5.17 -2.69 -9.28
C ALA A 110 5.10 -1.16 -9.17
N PRO A 111 4.91 -0.59 -7.96
CA PRO A 111 5.07 0.84 -7.78
C PRO A 111 6.49 1.25 -8.17
N ASP A 112 6.65 2.44 -8.76
CA ASP A 112 7.95 2.94 -9.27
C ASP A 112 9.04 3.00 -8.16
N ASP A 113 8.60 3.06 -6.90
CA ASP A 113 9.40 3.06 -5.68
C ASP A 113 10.02 1.69 -5.30
N THR A 114 9.80 0.64 -6.12
CA THR A 114 10.36 -0.70 -5.85
C THR A 114 11.87 -0.79 -6.16
N ALA A 115 12.42 0.16 -6.91
CA ALA A 115 13.85 0.27 -7.14
C ALA A 115 14.56 0.84 -5.90
N LEU A 116 15.00 -0.05 -4.98
CA LEU A 116 15.65 0.24 -3.70
C LEU A 116 16.71 1.37 -3.77
N ARG A 117 16.27 2.62 -3.55
CA ARG A 117 17.08 3.82 -3.74
C ARG A 117 17.83 4.18 -2.46
N VAL A 118 19.06 3.70 -2.32
CA VAL A 118 19.92 4.07 -1.18
C VAL A 118 20.36 5.54 -1.31
N PRO A 119 20.15 6.40 -0.29
CA PRO A 119 20.69 7.76 -0.27
C PRO A 119 22.22 7.81 -0.37
N VAL A 120 22.75 8.88 -0.97
CA VAL A 120 24.20 9.11 -1.05
C VAL A 120 24.81 9.19 0.35
N GLY A 121 25.95 8.51 0.57
CA GLY A 121 26.59 8.43 1.89
C GLY A 121 25.98 7.41 2.87
N CYS A 122 24.96 6.64 2.46
CA CYS A 122 24.36 5.56 3.24
C CYS A 122 24.66 4.17 2.66
N VAL A 123 24.40 3.13 3.46
CA VAL A 123 24.37 1.71 3.08
C VAL A 123 23.01 1.13 3.47
N ALA A 124 22.44 0.28 2.62
CA ALA A 124 21.27 -0.52 2.96
C ALA A 124 21.65 -1.64 3.93
N VAL A 125 21.14 -1.60 5.17
CA VAL A 125 21.37 -2.64 6.19
C VAL A 125 20.05 -3.34 6.50
N SER A 126 20.04 -4.67 6.41
CA SER A 126 18.91 -5.48 6.87
C SER A 126 18.93 -5.62 8.39
N VAL A 127 17.84 -5.20 9.04
CA VAL A 127 17.62 -5.26 10.48
C VAL A 127 16.54 -6.31 10.74
N PRO A 128 16.87 -7.46 11.38
CA PRO A 128 15.90 -8.48 11.69
C PRO A 128 15.00 -8.02 12.85
N LEU A 129 13.70 -8.09 12.64
CA LEU A 129 12.71 -7.69 13.64
C LEU A 129 12.14 -8.92 14.34
N ARG A 130 12.16 -8.88 15.67
CA ARG A 130 11.53 -9.85 16.56
C ARG A 130 10.29 -9.27 17.26
N SER A 131 9.73 -8.20 16.69
CA SER A 131 8.57 -7.48 17.22
C SER A 131 7.25 -8.09 16.75
N SER A 132 6.15 -7.78 17.44
CA SER A 132 4.81 -8.20 17.04
C SER A 132 4.40 -7.57 15.71
N ALA A 133 3.68 -8.35 14.89
CA ALA A 133 3.38 -8.00 13.49
C ALA A 133 2.63 -6.67 13.29
N VAL A 134 1.98 -6.14 14.32
CA VAL A 134 1.22 -4.87 14.28
C VAL A 134 2.11 -3.66 14.00
N ALA A 135 3.36 -3.65 14.47
CA ALA A 135 4.27 -2.53 14.22
C ALA A 135 4.79 -2.48 12.78
N LEU A 136 4.79 -3.61 12.06
CA LEU A 136 5.38 -3.73 10.71
C LEU A 136 4.49 -3.14 9.61
N ASP A 137 3.17 -3.20 9.75
CA ASP A 137 2.23 -2.67 8.74
C ASP A 137 2.29 -1.13 8.65
N LEU A 138 2.71 -0.48 9.73
CA LEU A 138 3.00 0.96 9.79
C LEU A 138 4.38 1.31 9.22
N VAL A 139 5.31 0.36 9.16
CA VAL A 139 6.69 0.55 8.68
C VAL A 139 6.77 0.28 7.17
N LYS A 140 6.41 1.31 6.40
CA LYS A 140 6.47 1.31 4.93
C LYS A 140 7.79 1.94 4.43
N PRO A 141 8.23 1.62 3.21
CA PRO A 141 9.27 2.40 2.53
C PRO A 141 8.95 3.90 2.57
N GLY A 142 9.98 4.74 2.72
CA GLY A 142 9.82 6.19 2.86
C GLY A 142 9.62 6.70 4.30
N VAL A 143 9.29 5.83 5.26
CA VAL A 143 9.13 6.21 6.68
C VAL A 143 10.50 6.33 7.37
N HIS A 144 10.66 7.33 8.24
CA HIS A 144 11.82 7.48 9.10
C HIS A 144 11.59 6.82 10.46
N VAL A 145 12.56 6.03 10.94
CA VAL A 145 12.44 5.26 12.19
C VAL A 145 13.68 5.39 13.08
N ASN A 146 13.50 5.21 14.38
CA ASN A 146 14.60 5.10 15.33
C ASN A 146 14.91 3.62 15.58
N VAL A 147 16.19 3.24 15.54
CA VAL A 147 16.62 1.84 15.72
C VAL A 147 17.41 1.71 17.02
N TYR A 148 16.99 0.79 17.88
CA TYR A 148 17.59 0.50 19.18
C TYR A 148 18.12 -0.93 19.24
N ALA A 149 19.33 -1.08 19.78
CA ALA A 149 19.85 -2.35 20.26
C ALA A 149 19.33 -2.59 21.69
N THR A 150 18.47 -3.58 21.87
CA THR A 150 17.96 -4.02 23.17
C THR A 150 18.80 -5.21 23.66
N GLY A 151 19.57 -4.99 24.71
CA GLY A 151 20.21 -6.05 25.50
C GLY A 151 19.32 -6.46 26.69
N GLU A 152 19.81 -7.39 27.51
CA GLU A 152 19.03 -7.95 28.63
C GLU A 152 18.70 -6.94 29.74
N GLN A 153 19.50 -5.87 29.89
CA GLN A 153 19.36 -4.89 30.98
C GLN A 153 19.38 -3.42 30.52
N SER A 154 19.60 -3.15 29.24
CA SER A 154 19.61 -1.78 28.69
C SER A 154 19.26 -1.76 27.21
N SER A 155 18.70 -0.63 26.75
CA SER A 155 18.53 -0.33 25.33
C SER A 155 19.43 0.84 24.93
N VAL A 156 20.13 0.68 23.82
CA VAL A 156 21.04 1.69 23.25
C VAL A 156 20.51 2.11 21.89
N LEU A 157 20.39 3.42 21.69
CA LEU A 157 19.98 4.02 20.42
C LEU A 157 21.15 3.95 19.42
N LEU A 158 20.97 3.22 18.31
CA LEU A 158 21.99 3.07 17.27
C LEU A 158 21.95 4.23 16.27
N ALA A 159 20.75 4.64 15.86
CA ALA A 159 20.52 5.81 15.03
C ALA A 159 19.06 6.30 15.11
N GLN A 160 18.90 7.62 14.96
CA GLN A 160 17.62 8.31 14.89
C GLN A 160 17.25 8.63 13.44
N ARG A 161 15.94 8.79 13.17
CA ARG A 161 15.37 9.22 11.86
C ARG A 161 16.04 8.51 10.67
N VAL A 162 16.19 7.20 10.75
CA VAL A 162 16.77 6.36 9.69
C VAL A 162 15.69 6.04 8.67
N LEU A 163 15.95 6.29 7.38
CA LEU A 163 15.01 6.01 6.30
C LEU A 163 14.84 4.50 6.10
N VAL A 164 13.59 4.03 6.08
CA VAL A 164 13.22 2.67 5.67
C VAL A 164 13.16 2.60 4.16
N LEU A 165 13.94 1.69 3.57
CA LEU A 165 14.04 1.46 2.13
C LEU A 165 13.16 0.29 1.68
N ALA A 166 13.03 -0.75 2.51
CA ALA A 166 12.15 -1.89 2.26
C ALA A 166 11.68 -2.51 3.58
N SER A 167 10.54 -3.19 3.55
CA SER A 167 9.96 -3.90 4.69
C SER A 167 9.35 -5.21 4.19
N ALA A 168 9.56 -6.31 4.92
CA ALA A 168 8.98 -7.60 4.60
C ALA A 168 8.55 -8.34 5.87
N SER A 169 7.34 -8.91 5.82
CA SER A 169 6.78 -9.74 6.88
C SER A 169 6.54 -11.15 6.38
N VAL A 170 7.23 -12.13 6.96
CA VAL A 170 7.10 -13.54 6.57
C VAL A 170 6.06 -14.22 7.44
N ASN A 171 4.79 -14.10 7.06
CA ASN A 171 3.69 -14.86 7.66
C ASN A 171 3.60 -16.28 7.05
N GLN A 172 4.66 -17.09 7.22
CA GLN A 172 4.57 -18.52 6.91
C GLN A 172 3.99 -19.29 8.10
N LYS A 173 2.74 -19.73 7.94
CA LYS A 173 2.12 -20.76 8.78
C LYS A 173 2.64 -22.13 8.34
N SER A 174 3.83 -22.50 8.82
CA SER A 174 4.46 -23.79 8.55
C SER A 174 4.93 -24.40 9.87
N ASP A 175 4.57 -25.67 10.12
CA ASP A 175 4.73 -26.36 11.41
C ASP A 175 6.18 -26.84 11.65
N SER A 176 7.12 -25.91 11.75
CA SER A 176 8.50 -26.16 12.16
C SER A 176 9.10 -24.93 12.83
N ALA A 177 9.89 -25.15 13.90
CA ALA A 177 10.36 -24.13 14.83
C ALA A 177 11.46 -23.20 14.26
N GLY A 178 11.17 -22.51 13.16
CA GLY A 178 11.93 -21.38 12.63
C GLY A 178 11.19 -20.09 12.92
N ALA A 179 11.79 -19.18 13.72
CA ALA A 179 11.14 -17.95 14.13
C ALA A 179 10.69 -17.09 12.93
N LEU A 180 9.48 -16.50 13.04
CA LEU A 180 8.95 -15.53 12.08
C LEU A 180 9.89 -14.32 12.00
N ALA A 181 10.81 -14.35 11.05
CA ALA A 181 11.86 -13.36 10.88
C ALA A 181 11.42 -12.30 9.87
N SER A 182 10.50 -11.44 10.29
CA SER A 182 10.24 -10.19 9.58
C SER A 182 11.48 -9.31 9.62
N TRP A 183 11.70 -8.50 8.58
CA TRP A 183 12.88 -7.65 8.47
C TRP A 183 12.54 -6.33 7.80
N ILE A 184 13.34 -5.31 8.10
CA ILE A 184 13.36 -4.05 7.37
C ILE A 184 14.77 -3.79 6.84
N VAL A 185 14.86 -3.11 5.70
CA VAL A 185 16.11 -2.56 5.20
C VAL A 185 16.09 -1.06 5.45
N VAL A 186 17.12 -0.57 6.12
CA VAL A 186 17.26 0.84 6.51
C VAL A 186 18.54 1.45 5.93
N ALA A 187 18.50 2.75 5.64
CA ALA A 187 19.62 3.51 5.09
C ALA A 187 20.54 4.02 6.23
N VAL A 188 21.58 3.27 6.55
CA VAL A 188 22.51 3.61 7.65
C VAL A 188 23.71 4.40 7.10
N PRO A 189 24.11 5.54 7.72
CA PRO A 189 25.34 6.25 7.35
C PRO A 189 26.59 5.35 7.45
N HIS A 190 27.56 5.52 6.56
CA HIS A 190 28.76 4.65 6.48
C HIS A 190 29.51 4.52 7.82
N SER A 191 29.53 5.60 8.62
CA SER A 191 30.15 5.65 9.95
C SER A 191 29.49 4.76 11.02
N LYS A 192 28.23 4.35 10.83
CA LYS A 192 27.43 3.57 11.80
C LYS A 192 27.19 2.11 11.40
N VAL A 193 27.58 1.69 10.19
CA VAL A 193 27.35 0.33 9.68
C VAL A 193 27.97 -0.75 10.58
N GLN A 194 29.20 -0.54 11.08
CA GLN A 194 29.88 -1.50 11.95
C GLN A 194 29.13 -1.70 13.28
N GLU A 195 28.53 -0.64 13.83
CA GLU A 195 27.75 -0.68 15.06
C GLU A 195 26.46 -1.49 14.85
N PHE A 196 25.73 -1.22 13.77
CA PHE A 196 24.54 -1.97 13.36
C PHE A 196 24.81 -3.47 13.14
N VAL A 197 25.89 -3.82 12.42
CA VAL A 197 26.27 -5.22 12.16
C VAL A 197 26.77 -5.93 13.42
N SER A 198 27.38 -5.20 14.35
CA SER A 198 27.79 -5.75 15.65
C SER A 198 26.60 -6.01 16.57
N ALA A 199 25.67 -5.05 16.63
CA ALA A 199 24.47 -5.15 17.44
C ALA A 199 23.51 -6.23 16.91
N SER A 200 23.36 -6.39 15.58
CA SER A 200 22.42 -7.38 15.01
C SER A 200 22.79 -8.84 15.30
N LYS A 201 24.08 -9.10 15.63
CA LYS A 201 24.57 -10.42 16.06
C LYS A 201 24.52 -10.63 17.58
N LYS A 202 24.55 -9.57 18.37
CA LYS A 202 24.71 -9.62 19.84
C LYS A 202 23.44 -9.34 20.63
N THR A 203 22.50 -8.58 20.05
CA THR A 203 21.36 -7.98 20.75
C THR A 203 20.11 -8.01 19.89
N GLN A 204 18.94 -7.90 20.52
CA GLN A 204 17.66 -7.83 19.82
C GLN A 204 17.43 -6.42 19.28
N MET A 205 17.00 -6.32 18.03
CA MET A 205 16.71 -5.02 17.40
C MET A 205 15.26 -4.62 17.63
N THR A 206 15.06 -3.40 18.14
CA THR A 206 13.75 -2.77 18.31
C THR A 206 13.68 -1.53 17.43
N VAL A 207 12.57 -1.35 16.74
CA VAL A 207 12.32 -0.20 15.86
C VAL A 207 11.12 0.58 16.39
N VAL A 208 11.26 1.90 16.45
CA VAL A 208 10.27 2.84 16.99
C VAL A 208 9.98 3.92 15.94
N LEU A 209 8.70 4.21 15.71
CA LEU A 209 8.29 5.36 14.90
C LEU A 209 8.34 6.64 15.76
N PRO A 210 9.14 7.66 15.40
CA PRO A 210 9.09 8.99 16.02
C PRO A 210 7.82 9.75 15.57
N SER A 211 7.43 10.80 16.30
CA SER A 211 6.41 11.74 15.80
C SER A 211 6.91 12.49 14.57
N SER A 212 5.99 12.91 13.71
CA SER A 212 6.29 13.64 12.48
C SER A 212 6.80 15.07 12.71
N ASP A 213 6.61 15.62 13.91
CA ASP A 213 6.70 17.06 14.18
C ASP A 213 8.10 17.57 14.57
N GLU A 214 9.09 16.69 14.71
CA GLU A 214 10.43 17.06 15.20
C GLU A 214 11.47 17.17 14.07
N ASP A 215 11.33 18.22 13.26
CA ASP A 215 12.44 18.87 12.55
C ASP A 215 12.85 20.14 13.33
N THR A 216 13.54 19.99 14.47
CA THR A 216 14.19 21.10 15.18
C THR A 216 15.49 20.64 15.82
N ASN A 217 16.53 21.46 15.66
CA ASN A 217 17.93 21.21 16.06
C ASN A 217 18.11 20.61 17.47
N ALA A 218 19.05 19.66 17.56
CA ALA A 218 19.71 19.31 18.81
C ALA A 218 20.58 20.47 19.33
N PRO A 219 21.05 20.37 20.58
CA PRO A 219 22.51 20.30 20.71
C PRO A 219 23.02 19.13 21.56
N GLU A 220 24.27 18.77 21.32
CA GLU A 220 25.03 17.74 22.04
C GLU A 220 25.39 18.15 23.48
N HIS A 221 25.97 17.19 24.21
CA HIS A 221 26.67 17.34 25.49
C HIS A 221 25.86 17.67 26.76
N ALA A 222 25.50 16.60 27.47
CA ALA A 222 25.63 16.56 28.94
C ALA A 222 26.48 15.34 29.31
N SER A 223 27.75 15.57 29.63
CA SER A 223 28.70 14.52 30.00
C SER A 223 28.41 13.94 31.39
N THR A 224 28.73 12.66 31.55
CA THR A 224 28.85 11.90 32.80
C THR A 224 29.29 12.73 34.00
N ARG A 225 28.57 12.58 35.12
CA ARG A 225 29.09 12.82 36.47
C ARG A 225 28.66 11.69 37.40
N GLU A 226 29.57 10.75 37.61
CA GLU A 226 29.56 9.88 38.80
C GLU A 226 30.16 10.64 40.01
N PRO A 227 29.92 10.18 41.25
CA PRO A 227 30.11 11.01 42.44
C PRO A 227 31.53 10.93 43.02
N GLU A 228 32.00 12.04 43.59
CA GLU A 228 33.21 12.10 44.42
C GLU A 228 32.90 12.72 45.79
N ASN A 229 33.56 12.21 46.85
CA ASN A 229 33.22 12.44 48.25
C ASN A 229 34.44 12.86 49.08
N ALA A 230 34.40 14.08 49.64
CA ALA A 230 35.16 14.55 50.80
C ALA A 230 34.36 15.70 51.44
N ARG A 231 34.04 15.69 52.76
CA ARG A 231 34.85 16.20 53.89
C ARG A 231 35.39 17.64 53.65
N GLU A 232 35.37 18.65 54.53
CA GLU A 232 34.97 18.87 55.95
C GLU A 232 35.23 20.39 56.28
N ASN A 233 34.84 21.07 57.37
CA ASN A 233 34.01 20.84 58.58
C ASN A 233 33.56 22.22 59.19
N ALA A 234 32.59 22.26 60.12
CA ALA A 234 32.21 23.37 61.05
C ALA A 234 31.59 24.68 60.45
N SER A 235 30.76 25.48 61.15
CA SER A 235 30.47 25.57 62.60
C SER A 235 28.97 25.80 62.97
N GLU A 236 28.62 25.33 64.18
CA GLU A 236 27.63 25.77 65.19
C GLU A 236 26.51 26.80 64.86
N ASP A 237 25.26 26.48 65.23
CA ASP A 237 24.69 26.98 66.51
C ASP A 237 23.54 26.10 67.08
N THR A 238 23.57 26.04 68.41
CA THR A 238 22.71 25.49 69.46
C THR A 238 21.18 25.58 69.24
N ARG A 239 20.45 24.47 69.49
CA ARG A 239 19.55 24.37 70.68
C ARG A 239 18.96 22.98 70.95
N VAL A 240 18.95 22.66 72.24
CA VAL A 240 18.42 21.44 72.86
C VAL A 240 16.90 21.48 72.90
N ASN A 241 16.23 20.34 72.63
CA ASN A 241 15.09 19.93 73.45
C ASN A 241 14.92 18.41 73.48
N GLU A 242 14.79 17.85 74.67
CA GLU A 242 14.46 16.45 74.92
C GLU A 242 12.96 16.23 74.77
N ASN A 243 12.56 15.12 74.13
CA ASN A 243 11.57 14.21 74.72
C ASN A 243 11.40 12.91 73.92
N ALA A 244 11.39 11.82 74.66
CA ALA A 244 10.91 10.51 74.27
C ALA A 244 10.18 9.90 75.49
N PRO A 245 9.49 8.76 75.41
CA PRO A 245 8.92 8.07 74.24
C PRO A 245 7.39 7.85 74.40
N SER A 246 6.72 7.24 73.42
CA SER A 246 5.58 6.37 73.74
C SER A 246 5.32 5.29 72.68
N ARG A 247 4.63 4.22 73.10
CA ARG A 247 4.57 2.91 72.45
C ARG A 247 3.11 2.46 72.31
N ALA A 248 2.81 1.80 71.18
CA ALA A 248 1.60 1.02 70.89
C ALA A 248 0.25 1.76 70.80
N ASN A 249 -0.43 1.64 69.65
CA ASN A 249 -1.57 0.71 69.51
C ASN A 249 -2.08 0.62 68.06
N ALA A 250 -2.62 -0.55 67.72
CA ALA A 250 -3.55 -0.81 66.62
C ALA A 250 -4.88 -1.34 67.26
N PRO A 251 -5.95 -1.73 66.53
CA PRO A 251 -6.22 -1.69 65.08
C PRO A 251 -7.66 -1.15 64.75
N ALA A 252 -8.26 -1.62 63.64
CA ALA A 252 -9.63 -1.37 63.12
C ALA A 252 -9.82 -0.06 62.32
N SER A 253 -10.39 -0.08 61.11
CA SER A 253 -11.78 -0.49 60.81
C SER A 253 -11.99 -1.30 59.51
N VAL A 254 -13.17 -1.89 59.38
CA VAL A 254 -13.61 -2.86 58.35
C VAL A 254 -14.70 -2.29 57.41
N SER A 255 -14.94 -2.98 56.29
CA SER A 255 -16.07 -2.84 55.33
C SER A 255 -15.93 -1.75 54.26
N THR A 256 -16.44 -1.93 53.03
CA THR A 256 -17.50 -2.87 52.59
C THR A 256 -17.16 -3.69 51.32
N ARG A 257 -17.92 -4.77 51.12
CA ARG A 257 -17.77 -5.80 50.08
C ARG A 257 -18.87 -5.65 49.01
N SER A 258 -18.58 -5.90 47.73
CA SER A 258 -19.56 -6.53 46.81
C SER A 258 -18.93 -7.00 45.47
N PRO A 259 -19.03 -8.30 45.12
CA PRO A 259 -18.64 -8.85 43.81
C PRO A 259 -19.81 -9.51 43.05
N VAL A 260 -19.83 -9.45 41.71
CA VAL A 260 -20.75 -10.19 40.82
C VAL A 260 -19.99 -10.61 39.54
N PRO A 261 -20.25 -11.78 38.91
CA PRO A 261 -19.21 -12.55 38.21
C PRO A 261 -19.27 -12.51 36.68
N ALA A 262 -18.20 -13.01 36.04
CA ALA A 262 -18.19 -13.39 34.62
C ALA A 262 -18.57 -14.88 34.46
N THR A 263 -19.72 -15.14 33.86
CA THR A 263 -20.20 -16.49 33.53
C THR A 263 -19.37 -17.11 32.40
N GLY A 264 -19.10 -18.40 32.47
CA GLY A 264 -18.25 -19.11 31.50
C GLY A 264 -18.89 -19.28 30.12
N PHE A 265 -18.04 -19.58 29.14
CA PHE A 265 -18.45 -20.01 27.79
C PHE A 265 -17.71 -21.31 27.44
N ALA A 266 -18.45 -22.39 27.24
CA ALA A 266 -17.91 -23.67 26.78
C ALA A 266 -17.86 -23.68 25.23
N PRO A 267 -16.83 -24.28 24.60
CA PRO A 267 -16.83 -24.51 23.16
C PRO A 267 -17.79 -25.66 22.79
N ALA A 268 -18.54 -25.48 21.71
CA ALA A 268 -19.48 -26.48 21.19
C ALA A 268 -18.76 -27.66 20.51
N PRO A 269 -19.35 -28.88 20.52
CA PRO A 269 -18.74 -30.06 19.92
C PRO A 269 -18.81 -30.07 18.39
N ALA A 270 -17.87 -30.78 17.76
CA ALA A 270 -17.79 -30.95 16.31
C ALA A 270 -18.98 -31.72 15.74
N HIS A 271 -19.54 -31.21 14.64
CA HIS A 271 -20.47 -31.98 13.82
C HIS A 271 -19.70 -32.95 12.91
N SER A 272 -20.08 -34.22 12.99
CA SER A 272 -19.59 -35.29 12.13
C SER A 272 -20.39 -35.36 10.84
N ASP A 273 -19.77 -35.04 9.70
CA ASP A 273 -20.38 -35.26 8.38
C ASP A 273 -20.31 -36.75 8.00
N LEU A 274 -21.44 -37.44 8.21
CA LEU A 274 -21.78 -38.70 7.58
C LEU A 274 -22.79 -38.42 6.47
N LEU A 275 -22.38 -38.46 5.20
CA LEU A 275 -23.24 -38.78 4.06
C LEU A 275 -22.43 -38.98 2.78
N TYR A 276 -22.23 -40.24 2.40
CA TYR A 276 -21.84 -40.62 1.03
C TYR A 276 -22.54 -41.91 0.64
N GLN A 277 -23.81 -41.79 0.22
CA GLN A 277 -24.53 -42.87 -0.46
C GLN A 277 -25.68 -42.33 -1.30
N GLN A 278 -25.42 -42.14 -2.60
CA GLN A 278 -26.22 -42.56 -3.77
C GLN A 278 -25.49 -42.08 -5.03
#